data_AF-A0A224VLN5-F1
#
_entry.id   AF-A0A224VLN5-F1
#
_cell.length_a   1.000
_cell.length_b   1.000
_cell.length_c   1.000
_cell.angle_alpha   90.00
_cell.angle_beta   90.00
_cell.angle_gamma   90.00
#
_symmetry.space_group_name_H-M   'P 1'
#
loop_
_entity.id
_entity.type
_entity.pdbx_description
1 polymer ?
#
loop_
_entity_poly.entity_id
_entity_poly.type
_entity_poly.pdbx_seq_one_letter_code
_entity_poly.pdbx_strand_id
1 'polypeptide(L)'
;MKTLILISHPHFEDSGTQQFLKTSFYSLDDVKYQVIDDLYAATNAIDIDKEQNALRDFDRIIFQFPMYWYSSPASLKQFMDDVFTRNYIVAKHALKDKELGIVVSLGDAETDFQAGGPEQFTISELLRPFQAFANKSGMTYLKPFVVNQFGYLTPSEKEKLLVDYLAYLSATMPLSLANREQWLVQRLQATKADKPDDQQRMIDLVINAIDDQQNNVESLKEDVKMIRDQEE
;
A
#
# COMPACT_ATOMS: atom_id res chain seq x y z
N MET A 1 6.64 -9.16 -8.19
CA MET A 1 6.29 -9.07 -6.75
C MET A 1 4.80 -9.25 -6.66
N LYS A 2 4.32 -10.20 -5.87
CA LYS A 2 2.89 -10.46 -5.71
C LYS A 2 2.35 -9.83 -4.43
N THR A 3 1.21 -9.17 -4.51
CA THR A 3 0.59 -8.48 -3.37
C THR A 3 -0.80 -9.03 -3.08
N LEU A 4 -1.07 -9.39 -1.83
CA LEU A 4 -2.41 -9.74 -1.35
C LEU A 4 -2.95 -8.63 -0.47
N ILE A 5 -4.15 -8.17 -0.79
CA ILE A 5 -4.88 -7.16 -0.04
C ILE A 5 -5.99 -7.84 0.74
N LEU A 6 -5.86 -7.83 2.06
CA LEU A 6 -6.87 -8.29 3.00
C LEU A 6 -7.71 -7.10 3.43
N ILE A 7 -8.93 -7.02 2.89
CA ILE A 7 -9.85 -5.91 3.11
C ILE A 7 -10.79 -6.27 4.25
N SER A 8 -10.85 -5.43 5.28
CA SER A 8 -11.82 -5.52 6.37
C SER A 8 -12.69 -4.28 6.36
N HIS A 9 -13.95 -4.43 5.96
CA HIS A 9 -14.92 -3.36 5.85
C HIS A 9 -16.35 -3.94 5.92
N PRO A 10 -17.10 -3.73 7.02
CA PRO A 10 -18.42 -4.36 7.22
C PRO A 10 -19.45 -4.07 6.10
N HIS A 11 -19.35 -2.89 5.47
CA HIS A 11 -20.19 -2.47 4.35
C HIS A 11 -19.34 -2.22 3.09
N PHE A 12 -18.53 -3.20 2.68
CA PHE A 12 -17.57 -3.04 1.59
C PHE A 12 -18.23 -2.56 0.28
N GLU A 13 -19.39 -3.11 -0.08
CA GLU A 13 -20.08 -2.77 -1.33
C GLU A 13 -20.64 -1.34 -1.34
N ASP A 14 -20.98 -0.79 -0.17
CA ASP A 14 -21.55 0.57 -0.05
C ASP A 14 -20.48 1.67 0.11
N SER A 15 -19.20 1.28 0.23
CA SER A 15 -18.13 2.22 0.55
C SER A 15 -17.52 2.85 -0.69
N GLY A 16 -17.83 4.13 -0.94
CA GLY A 16 -17.31 4.86 -2.09
C GLY A 16 -15.78 4.89 -2.18
N THR A 17 -15.09 4.96 -1.04
CA THR A 17 -13.62 4.88 -0.99
C THR A 17 -13.12 3.52 -1.45
N GLN A 18 -13.70 2.43 -0.92
CA GLN A 18 -13.28 1.08 -1.25
C GLN A 18 -13.58 0.73 -2.71
N GLN A 19 -14.75 1.13 -3.21
CA GLN A 19 -15.12 0.93 -4.62
C GLN A 19 -14.18 1.70 -5.56
N PHE A 20 -13.76 2.91 -5.19
CA PHE A 20 -12.77 3.65 -5.96
C PHE A 20 -11.42 2.92 -5.97
N LEU A 21 -10.92 2.50 -4.81
CA LEU A 21 -9.64 1.77 -4.74
C LEU A 21 -9.72 0.41 -5.46
N LYS A 22 -10.88 -0.25 -5.49
CA LYS A 22 -11.11 -1.52 -6.19
C LYS A 22 -10.83 -1.44 -7.70
N THR A 23 -10.99 -0.26 -8.31
CA THR A 23 -10.64 -0.05 -9.72
C THR A 23 -9.16 -0.32 -10.02
N SER A 24 -8.28 -0.10 -9.04
CA SER A 24 -6.84 -0.39 -9.17
C SER A 24 -6.55 -1.89 -9.36
N PHE A 25 -7.39 -2.76 -8.82
CA PHE A 25 -7.16 -4.22 -8.81
C PHE A 25 -7.26 -4.83 -10.21
N TYR A 26 -8.09 -4.25 -11.09
CA TYR A 26 -8.19 -4.69 -12.48
C TYR A 26 -7.00 -4.28 -13.33
N SER A 27 -6.14 -3.41 -12.79
CA SER A 27 -5.04 -2.80 -13.53
C SER A 27 -3.71 -3.50 -13.24
N LEU A 28 -3.65 -4.39 -12.24
CA LEU A 28 -2.42 -5.05 -11.78
C LEU A 28 -2.64 -6.57 -11.64
N ASP A 29 -2.04 -7.36 -12.54
CA ASP A 29 -2.23 -8.83 -12.57
C ASP A 29 -1.69 -9.56 -11.33
N ASP A 30 -0.59 -9.03 -10.77
CA ASP A 30 0.09 -9.57 -9.58
C ASP A 30 -0.52 -9.11 -8.25
N VAL A 31 -1.61 -8.33 -8.30
CA VAL A 31 -2.35 -7.91 -7.10
C VAL A 31 -3.64 -8.69 -6.99
N LYS A 32 -3.84 -9.31 -5.84
CA LYS A 32 -5.09 -9.98 -5.47
C LYS A 32 -5.68 -9.29 -4.25
N TYR A 33 -7.00 -9.33 -4.12
CA TYR A 33 -7.69 -8.86 -2.93
C TYR A 33 -8.64 -9.93 -2.42
N GLN A 34 -8.93 -9.86 -1.12
CA GLN A 34 -9.86 -10.73 -0.44
C GLN A 34 -10.56 -9.92 0.65
N VAL A 35 -11.89 -9.95 0.65
CA VAL A 35 -12.71 -9.28 1.66
C VAL A 35 -12.90 -10.25 2.83
N ILE A 36 -12.34 -9.91 3.99
CA ILE A 36 -12.36 -10.76 5.19
C ILE A 36 -13.79 -10.97 5.68
N ASP A 37 -14.61 -9.92 5.68
CA ASP A 37 -15.98 -9.96 6.17
C ASP A 37 -16.83 -11.02 5.43
N ASP A 38 -16.61 -11.21 4.12
CA ASP A 38 -17.30 -12.21 3.31
C ASP A 38 -16.93 -13.66 3.71
N LEU A 39 -15.70 -13.88 4.18
CA LEU A 39 -15.24 -15.21 4.63
C LEU A 39 -16.01 -15.65 5.87
N TYR A 40 -16.20 -14.72 6.80
CA TYR A 40 -16.90 -14.99 8.06
C TYR A 40 -18.42 -15.00 7.88
N ALA A 41 -18.97 -14.21 6.96
CA ALA A 41 -20.39 -14.19 6.65
C ALA A 41 -20.91 -15.55 6.15
N ALA A 42 -20.07 -16.32 5.44
CA ALA A 42 -20.48 -17.59 4.84
C ALA A 42 -20.66 -18.73 5.86
N THR A 43 -19.80 -18.85 6.87
CA THR A 43 -19.80 -20.04 7.75
C THR A 43 -19.48 -19.78 9.23
N ASN A 44 -19.35 -18.52 9.68
CA ASN A 44 -18.90 -18.12 11.02
C ASN A 44 -17.52 -18.68 11.45
N ALA A 45 -16.84 -19.43 10.58
CA ALA A 45 -15.52 -19.98 10.73
C ALA A 45 -14.79 -19.85 9.39
N ILE A 46 -13.46 -19.82 9.40
CA ILE A 46 -12.66 -19.79 8.18
C ILE A 46 -11.76 -21.02 8.10
N ASP A 47 -11.44 -21.45 6.89
CA ASP A 47 -10.48 -22.53 6.65
C ASP A 47 -9.06 -21.98 6.84
N ILE A 48 -8.55 -22.10 8.07
CA ILE A 48 -7.25 -21.56 8.47
C ILE A 48 -6.12 -22.08 7.57
N ASP A 49 -6.15 -23.36 7.19
CA ASP A 49 -5.09 -23.95 6.35
C ASP A 49 -5.15 -23.39 4.93
N LYS A 50 -6.35 -23.20 4.38
CA LYS A 50 -6.53 -22.53 3.09
C LYS A 50 -6.00 -21.10 3.12
N GLU A 51 -6.34 -20.32 4.15
CA GLU A 51 -5.89 -18.93 4.27
C GLU A 51 -4.36 -18.83 4.46
N GLN A 52 -3.79 -19.70 5.31
CA GLN A 52 -2.33 -19.79 5.46
C GLN A 52 -1.63 -20.20 4.17
N ASN A 53 -2.23 -21.09 3.37
CA ASN A 53 -1.66 -21.48 2.09
C ASN A 53 -1.75 -20.35 1.06
N ALA A 54 -2.86 -19.62 1.01
CA ALA A 54 -3.03 -18.47 0.12
C ALA A 54 -1.94 -17.41 0.37
N LEU A 55 -1.61 -17.13 1.64
CA LEU A 55 -0.57 -16.17 2.02
C LEU A 55 0.85 -16.53 1.58
N ARG A 56 1.15 -17.79 1.24
CA ARG A 56 2.52 -18.21 0.89
C ARG A 56 3.01 -17.57 -0.39
N ASP A 57 2.13 -17.45 -1.38
CA ASP A 57 2.46 -17.05 -2.74
C ASP A 57 2.65 -15.53 -2.91
N PHE A 58 2.44 -14.75 -1.85
CA PHE A 58 2.51 -13.29 -1.89
C PHE A 58 3.70 -12.75 -1.12
N ASP A 59 4.40 -11.80 -1.71
CA ASP A 59 5.57 -11.14 -1.12
C ASP A 59 5.15 -10.01 -0.18
N ARG A 60 4.06 -9.31 -0.53
CA ARG A 60 3.50 -8.19 0.23
C ARG A 60 2.08 -8.50 0.66
N ILE A 61 1.81 -8.32 1.95
CA ILE A 61 0.47 -8.43 2.53
C ILE A 61 0.02 -7.03 2.94
N ILE A 62 -1.16 -6.63 2.51
CA ILE A 62 -1.77 -5.34 2.84
C ILE A 62 -3.00 -5.57 3.69
N PHE A 63 -3.07 -4.93 4.86
CA PHE A 63 -4.33 -4.80 5.59
C PHE A 63 -5.00 -3.49 5.19
N GLN A 64 -6.20 -3.58 4.61
CA GLN A 64 -6.96 -2.43 4.15
C GLN A 64 -8.26 -2.29 4.92
N PHE A 65 -8.46 -1.18 5.61
CA PHE A 65 -9.64 -1.01 6.46
C PHE A 65 -9.96 0.47 6.76
N PRO A 66 -11.22 0.80 7.07
CA PRO A 66 -11.54 2.07 7.68
C PRO A 66 -11.12 2.08 9.16
N MET A 67 -10.58 3.21 9.64
CA MET A 67 -10.26 3.35 11.05
C MET A 67 -11.54 3.49 11.86
N TYR A 68 -11.87 2.47 12.66
CA TYR A 68 -13.00 2.48 13.59
C TYR A 68 -12.46 2.57 15.00
N TRP A 69 -12.82 3.65 15.70
CA TRP A 69 -12.39 3.92 17.08
C TRP A 69 -10.87 3.72 17.25
N TYR A 70 -10.11 4.39 16.38
CA TYR A 70 -8.64 4.37 16.40
C TYR A 70 -7.99 3.00 16.16
N SER A 71 -8.74 2.04 15.62
CA SER A 71 -8.29 0.68 15.34
C SER A 71 -8.90 0.15 14.03
N SER A 72 -8.65 -1.12 13.72
CA SER A 72 -9.32 -1.83 12.63
C SER A 72 -10.72 -2.30 13.03
N PRO A 73 -11.59 -2.62 12.06
CA PRO A 73 -12.82 -3.36 12.33
C PRO A 73 -12.52 -4.72 12.98
N ALA A 74 -13.54 -5.26 13.66
CA ALA A 74 -13.43 -6.51 14.40
C ALA A 74 -13.05 -7.70 13.50
N SER A 75 -13.51 -7.72 12.25
CA SER A 75 -13.23 -8.81 11.29
C SER A 75 -11.74 -8.97 11.01
N LEU A 76 -10.98 -7.88 10.87
CA LEU A 76 -9.52 -7.98 10.73
C LEU A 76 -8.87 -8.57 11.98
N LYS A 77 -9.30 -8.13 13.17
CA LYS A 77 -8.72 -8.64 14.42
C LYS A 77 -9.02 -10.14 14.60
N GLN A 78 -10.23 -10.57 14.26
CA GLN A 78 -10.62 -11.97 14.28
C GLN A 78 -9.78 -12.79 13.29
N PHE A 79 -9.64 -12.32 12.05
CA PHE A 79 -8.77 -12.96 11.05
C PHE A 79 -7.34 -13.10 11.55
N MET A 80 -6.80 -12.06 12.19
CA MET A 80 -5.45 -12.11 12.73
C MET A 80 -5.31 -13.17 13.83
N ASP A 81 -6.29 -13.31 14.71
CA ASP A 81 -6.27 -14.28 15.80
C ASP A 81 -6.41 -15.73 15.30
N ASP A 82 -7.25 -15.95 14.29
CA ASP A 82 -7.53 -17.26 13.72
C ASP A 82 -6.38 -17.74 12.80
N VAL A 83 -5.93 -16.88 11.87
CA VAL A 83 -4.99 -17.27 10.80
C VAL A 83 -3.54 -17.21 11.27
N PHE A 84 -3.14 -16.16 11.99
CA PHE A 84 -1.74 -15.95 12.38
C PHE A 84 -1.38 -16.65 13.69
N THR A 85 -1.64 -17.96 13.73
CA THR A 85 -1.35 -18.81 14.88
C THR A 85 0.12 -18.76 15.29
N ARG A 86 0.42 -19.04 16.56
CA ARG A 86 1.79 -19.14 17.07
C ARG A 86 2.65 -20.11 16.26
N ASN A 87 2.07 -21.23 15.82
CA ASN A 87 2.78 -22.21 15.00
C ASN A 87 3.17 -21.63 13.64
N TYR A 88 2.26 -20.90 12.99
CA TYR A 88 2.51 -20.28 11.68
C TYR A 88 3.55 -19.15 11.75
N ILE A 89 3.42 -18.26 12.73
CA ILE A 89 4.30 -17.09 12.88
C ILE A 89 5.66 -17.45 13.46
N VAL A 90 5.68 -18.19 14.59
CA VAL A 90 6.90 -18.38 15.39
C VAL A 90 7.62 -19.68 15.04
N ALA A 91 6.90 -20.78 14.84
CA ALA A 91 7.54 -22.08 14.59
C ALA A 91 7.91 -22.28 13.12
N LYS A 92 7.02 -21.88 12.20
CA LYS A 92 7.23 -21.99 10.75
C LYS A 92 7.91 -20.77 10.13
N HIS A 93 7.96 -19.63 10.84
CA HIS A 93 8.45 -18.35 10.30
C HIS A 93 7.81 -18.00 8.94
N ALA A 94 6.53 -18.32 8.76
CA ALA A 94 5.90 -18.34 7.43
C ALA A 94 5.73 -16.96 6.78
N LEU A 95 5.80 -15.88 7.58
CA LEU A 95 5.73 -14.51 7.09
C LEU A 95 7.09 -13.80 7.07
N LYS A 96 8.18 -14.50 7.40
CA LYS A 96 9.50 -13.89 7.44
C LYS A 96 9.89 -13.33 6.06
N ASP A 97 10.52 -12.17 6.06
CA ASP A 97 11.01 -11.45 4.87
C ASP A 97 9.90 -10.93 3.92
N LYS A 98 8.62 -11.16 4.26
CA LYS A 98 7.47 -10.53 3.58
C LYS A 98 7.27 -9.10 4.07
N GLU A 99 6.53 -8.31 3.29
CA GLU A 99 6.20 -6.93 3.64
C GLU A 99 4.78 -6.84 4.22
N LEU A 100 4.60 -6.04 5.27
CA LEU A 100 3.28 -5.66 5.78
C LEU A 100 3.02 -4.19 5.48
N GLY A 101 2.03 -3.91 4.66
CA GLY A 101 1.49 -2.56 4.48
C GLY A 101 0.12 -2.39 5.13
N ILE A 102 -0.18 -1.16 5.51
CA ILE A 102 -1.49 -0.77 6.07
C ILE A 102 -2.08 0.30 5.17
N VAL A 103 -3.30 0.08 4.71
CA VAL A 103 -4.10 1.04 3.95
C VAL A 103 -5.28 1.42 4.82
N VAL A 104 -5.25 2.61 5.40
CA VAL A 104 -6.25 3.04 6.37
C VAL A 104 -7.02 4.24 5.84
N SER A 105 -8.35 4.14 5.82
CA SER A 105 -9.20 5.29 5.49
C SER A 105 -9.73 5.98 6.73
N LEU A 106 -9.68 7.32 6.74
CA LEU A 106 -10.06 8.18 7.87
C LEU A 106 -11.21 9.11 7.46
N GLY A 107 -12.11 9.38 8.40
CA GLY A 107 -13.12 10.42 8.27
C GLY A 107 -12.53 11.82 8.47
N ASP A 108 -11.63 11.96 9.44
CA ASP A 108 -10.99 13.21 9.84
C ASP A 108 -9.75 13.54 9.01
N ALA A 109 -9.24 14.78 9.13
CA ALA A 109 -8.06 15.19 8.37
C ALA A 109 -6.81 14.53 8.93
N GLU A 110 -5.83 14.18 8.09
CA GLU A 110 -4.55 13.65 8.55
C GLU A 110 -3.84 14.63 9.50
N THR A 111 -4.05 15.94 9.32
CA THR A 111 -3.50 17.01 10.18
C THR A 111 -4.04 17.01 11.60
N ASP A 112 -5.16 16.32 11.87
CA ASP A 112 -5.76 16.25 13.21
C ASP A 112 -5.01 15.25 14.10
N PHE A 113 -4.29 14.30 13.49
CA PHE A 113 -3.51 13.24 14.12
C PHE A 113 -2.08 13.68 14.46
N GLN A 114 -1.96 14.59 15.42
CA GLN A 114 -0.68 15.06 15.94
C GLN A 114 -0.82 15.56 17.38
N ALA A 115 0.30 15.67 18.09
CA ALA A 115 0.32 16.28 19.41
C ALA A 115 -0.21 17.73 19.34
N GLY A 116 -1.18 18.06 20.19
CA GLY A 116 -1.86 19.36 20.19
C GLY A 116 -2.97 19.51 19.14
N GLY A 117 -3.14 18.56 18.23
CA GLY A 117 -4.32 18.44 17.35
C GLY A 117 -5.50 17.77 18.05
N PRO A 118 -6.71 17.77 17.45
CA PRO A 118 -7.91 17.18 18.06
C PRO A 118 -7.75 15.73 18.51
N GLU A 119 -7.06 14.90 17.70
CA GLU A 119 -6.89 13.47 17.97
C GLU A 119 -5.72 13.16 18.92
N GLN A 120 -4.87 14.15 19.22
CA GLN A 120 -3.72 14.10 20.14
C GLN A 120 -2.59 13.10 19.81
N PHE A 121 -2.83 12.14 18.92
CA PHE A 121 -1.90 11.06 18.57
C PHE A 121 -1.65 11.02 17.07
N THR A 122 -0.44 10.63 16.69
CA THR A 122 -0.15 10.35 15.28
C THR A 122 -0.77 9.02 14.84
N ILE A 123 -1.09 8.91 13.55
CA ILE A 123 -1.55 7.64 12.94
C ILE A 123 -0.51 6.53 13.19
N SER A 124 0.78 6.87 13.20
CA SER A 124 1.87 5.93 13.48
C SER A 124 1.86 5.39 14.91
N GLU A 125 1.32 6.14 15.88
CA GLU A 125 1.13 5.66 17.25
C GLU A 125 -0.09 4.74 17.34
N LEU A 126 -1.19 5.12 16.69
CA LEU A 126 -2.42 4.33 16.68
C LEU A 126 -2.24 2.96 16.01
N LEU A 127 -1.40 2.88 14.97
CA LEU A 127 -1.12 1.64 14.23
C LEU A 127 0.01 0.79 14.83
N ARG A 128 0.54 1.14 16.01
CA ARG A 128 1.61 0.37 16.68
C ARG A 128 1.32 -1.12 16.87
N PRO A 129 0.09 -1.57 17.17
CA PRO A 129 -0.20 -2.99 17.27
C PRO A 129 0.15 -3.77 16.00
N PHE A 130 -0.13 -3.21 14.81
CA PHE A 130 0.21 -3.84 13.53
C PHE A 130 1.70 -3.85 13.25
N GLN A 131 2.39 -2.78 13.63
CA GLN A 131 3.85 -2.74 13.55
C GLN A 131 4.50 -3.78 14.48
N ALA A 132 4.00 -3.92 15.71
CA ALA A 132 4.46 -4.94 16.65
C ALA A 132 4.22 -6.35 16.09
N PHE A 133 3.07 -6.58 15.44
CA PHE A 133 2.77 -7.82 14.73
C PHE A 133 3.77 -8.10 13.59
N ALA A 134 4.04 -7.13 12.72
CA ALA A 134 5.02 -7.27 11.64
C ALA A 134 6.41 -7.64 12.19
N ASN A 135 6.87 -6.90 13.19
CA ASN A 135 8.16 -7.14 13.83
C ASN A 135 8.23 -8.55 14.42
N LYS A 136 7.17 -8.99 15.12
CA LYS A 136 7.11 -10.33 15.71
C LYS A 136 7.11 -11.44 14.65
N SER A 137 6.55 -11.14 13.49
CA SER A 137 6.42 -12.06 12.36
C SER A 137 7.63 -12.09 11.42
N GLY A 138 8.63 -11.23 11.67
CA GLY A 138 9.81 -11.09 10.82
C GLY A 138 9.52 -10.41 9.49
N MET A 139 8.45 -9.61 9.42
CA MET A 139 8.06 -8.85 8.24
C MET A 139 8.68 -7.46 8.25
N THR A 140 8.84 -6.88 7.06
CA THR A 140 9.17 -5.46 6.91
C THR A 140 7.90 -4.63 7.00
N TYR A 141 7.75 -3.81 8.06
CA TYR A 141 6.62 -2.91 8.22
C TYR A 141 6.78 -1.68 7.31
N LEU A 142 5.88 -1.52 6.35
CA LEU A 142 5.88 -0.38 5.42
C LEU A 142 5.23 0.85 6.06
N LYS A 143 5.57 2.03 5.56
CA LYS A 143 4.86 3.26 5.92
C LYS A 143 3.36 3.07 5.61
N PRO A 144 2.43 3.36 6.54
CA PRO A 144 1.00 3.29 6.26
C PRO A 144 0.59 4.21 5.11
N PHE A 145 -0.31 3.74 4.26
CA PHE A 145 -0.99 4.52 3.24
C PHE A 145 -2.30 5.04 3.81
N VAL A 146 -2.39 6.36 3.98
CA VAL A 146 -3.54 7.01 4.63
C VAL A 146 -4.44 7.61 3.55
N VAL A 147 -5.74 7.32 3.65
CA VAL A 147 -6.79 7.88 2.81
C VAL A 147 -7.74 8.68 3.70
N ASN A 148 -7.46 9.95 3.92
CA ASN A 148 -8.32 10.82 4.71
C ASN A 148 -9.32 11.56 3.84
N GLN A 149 -10.51 11.84 4.39
CA GLN A 149 -11.47 12.78 3.80
C GLN A 149 -11.80 12.51 2.31
N PHE A 150 -11.80 11.24 1.89
CA PHE A 150 -11.94 10.86 0.48
C PHE A 150 -13.16 11.46 -0.22
N GLY A 151 -14.29 11.58 0.50
CA GLY A 151 -15.51 12.18 0.00
C GLY A 151 -15.36 13.65 -0.43
N TYR A 152 -14.41 14.37 0.16
CA TYR A 152 -14.14 15.79 -0.08
C TYR A 152 -13.08 16.04 -1.16
N LEU A 153 -12.37 15.02 -1.62
CA LEU A 153 -11.34 15.15 -2.65
C LEU A 153 -11.95 15.51 -4.02
N THR A 154 -11.28 16.42 -4.72
CA THR A 154 -11.55 16.75 -6.12
C THR A 154 -11.22 15.56 -7.04
N PRO A 155 -11.74 15.53 -8.29
CA PRO A 155 -11.42 14.46 -9.23
C PRO A 155 -9.91 14.25 -9.45
N SER A 156 -9.14 15.33 -9.60
CA SER A 156 -7.69 15.24 -9.81
C SER A 156 -6.94 14.70 -8.58
N GLU A 157 -7.37 15.07 -7.37
CA GLU A 157 -6.80 14.52 -6.14
C GLU A 157 -7.09 13.01 -6.01
N LYS A 158 -8.29 12.57 -6.41
CA LYS A 158 -8.64 11.14 -6.45
C LYS A 158 -7.79 10.38 -7.47
N GLU A 159 -7.56 10.94 -8.65
CA GLU A 159 -6.67 10.34 -9.65
C GLU A 159 -5.23 10.21 -9.14
N LYS A 160 -4.70 11.27 -8.51
CA LYS A 160 -3.37 11.24 -7.90
C LYS A 160 -3.31 10.17 -6.79
N LEU A 161 -4.32 10.13 -5.92
CA LEU A 161 -4.42 9.12 -4.87
C LEU A 161 -4.40 7.70 -5.45
N LEU A 162 -5.10 7.47 -6.56
CA LEU A 162 -5.12 6.17 -7.23
C LEU A 162 -3.73 5.79 -7.76
N VAL A 163 -2.99 6.73 -8.35
CA VAL A 163 -1.61 6.49 -8.80
C VAL A 163 -0.69 6.18 -7.63
N ASP A 164 -0.77 6.95 -6.54
CA ASP A 164 0.02 6.72 -5.34
C ASP A 164 -0.33 5.37 -4.70
N TYR A 165 -1.60 4.97 -4.75
CA TYR A 165 -2.07 3.67 -4.28
C TYR A 165 -1.53 2.52 -5.14
N LEU A 166 -1.59 2.64 -6.46
CA LEU A 166 -1.02 1.65 -7.38
C LEU A 166 0.49 1.46 -7.13
N ALA A 167 1.22 2.56 -6.89
CA ALA A 167 2.63 2.51 -6.52
C ALA A 167 2.82 1.79 -5.19
N TYR A 168 2.00 2.10 -4.18
CA TYR A 168 2.04 1.43 -2.89
C TYR A 168 1.83 -0.09 -2.99
N LEU A 169 1.01 -0.54 -3.93
CA LEU A 169 0.70 -1.97 -4.13
C LEU A 169 1.77 -2.73 -4.92
N SER A 170 2.47 -2.09 -5.86
CA SER A 170 3.28 -2.79 -6.86
C SER A 170 4.72 -2.30 -7.03
N ALA A 171 5.06 -1.13 -6.49
CA ALA A 171 6.43 -0.62 -6.51
C ALA A 171 7.32 -1.32 -5.47
N THR A 172 8.61 -1.39 -5.78
CA THR A 172 9.65 -1.84 -4.85
C THR A 172 9.78 -0.85 -3.68
N MET A 173 9.78 -1.37 -2.45
CA MET A 173 9.93 -0.55 -1.24
C MET A 173 11.39 -0.50 -0.75
N PRO A 174 11.82 0.56 -0.05
CA PRO A 174 11.05 1.78 0.25
C PRO A 174 10.74 2.57 -1.02
N LEU A 175 9.63 3.31 -1.04
CA LEU A 175 9.22 4.14 -2.18
C LEU A 175 10.11 5.40 -2.27
N SER A 176 11.39 5.19 -2.53
CA SER A 176 12.36 6.23 -2.83
C SER A 176 12.01 6.90 -4.16
N LEU A 177 12.62 8.06 -4.44
CA LEU A 177 12.44 8.75 -5.72
C LEU A 177 12.78 7.81 -6.89
N ALA A 178 13.94 7.15 -6.83
CA ALA A 178 14.39 6.21 -7.86
C ALA A 178 13.42 5.03 -8.07
N ASN A 179 12.96 4.38 -6.98
CA ASN A 179 12.02 3.26 -7.09
C ASN A 179 10.67 3.71 -7.65
N ARG A 180 10.21 4.92 -7.29
CA ARG A 180 8.96 5.49 -7.78
C ARG A 180 9.05 5.82 -9.27
N GLU A 181 10.16 6.39 -9.72
CA GLU A 181 10.37 6.73 -11.13
C GLU A 181 10.46 5.47 -11.99
N GLN A 182 11.27 4.48 -11.57
CA GLN A 182 11.36 3.19 -12.25
C GLN A 182 9.98 2.52 -12.38
N TRP A 183 9.22 2.51 -11.29
CA TRP A 183 7.86 1.99 -11.30
C TRP A 183 6.94 2.76 -12.26
N LEU A 184 7.01 4.10 -12.26
CA LEU A 184 6.18 4.95 -13.10
C LEU A 184 6.50 4.74 -14.58
N VAL A 185 7.78 4.69 -14.96
CA VAL A 185 8.23 4.43 -16.33
C VAL A 185 7.75 3.06 -16.80
N GLN A 186 7.96 2.00 -16.01
CA GLN A 186 7.45 0.66 -16.33
C GLN A 186 5.93 0.65 -16.52
N ARG A 187 5.21 1.40 -15.68
CA ARG A 187 3.75 1.48 -15.76
C ARG A 187 3.26 2.21 -16.99
N LEU A 188 3.91 3.32 -17.34
CA LEU A 188 3.64 4.07 -18.56
C LEU A 188 3.91 3.22 -19.81
N GLN A 189 5.02 2.48 -19.83
CA GLN A 189 5.35 1.53 -20.91
C GLN A 189 4.29 0.43 -21.05
N ALA A 190 3.85 -0.17 -19.94
CA ALA A 190 2.81 -1.20 -19.98
C ALA A 190 1.48 -0.65 -20.48
N THR A 191 1.14 0.59 -20.10
CA THR A 191 -0.12 1.24 -20.53
C THR A 191 -0.07 1.67 -21.99
N LYS A 192 1.12 1.94 -22.54
CA LYS A 192 1.32 2.45 -23.91
C LYS A 192 0.73 1.51 -24.97
N ALA A 193 0.88 0.19 -24.80
CA ALA A 193 0.54 -0.80 -25.82
C ALA A 193 -0.94 -0.75 -26.25
N ASP A 194 -1.83 -0.36 -25.34
CA ASP A 194 -3.28 -0.34 -25.58
C ASP A 194 -3.82 1.04 -26.01
N LYS A 195 -2.93 2.00 -26.29
CA LYS A 195 -3.32 3.39 -26.61
C LYS A 195 -3.16 3.73 -28.10
N PRO A 196 -3.94 4.69 -28.62
CA PRO A 196 -3.75 5.20 -29.98
C PRO A 196 -2.39 5.91 -30.15
N ASP A 197 -1.91 5.99 -31.39
CA ASP A 197 -0.56 6.47 -31.73
C ASP A 197 -0.21 7.87 -31.17
N ASP A 198 -1.16 8.79 -31.11
CA ASP A 198 -0.97 10.14 -30.58
C ASP A 198 -0.70 10.12 -29.06
N GLN A 199 -1.45 9.29 -28.32
CA GLN A 199 -1.24 9.08 -26.89
C GLN A 199 0.05 8.30 -26.62
N GLN A 200 0.42 7.34 -27.47
CA GLN A 200 1.70 6.64 -27.35
C GLN A 200 2.89 7.61 -27.45
N ARG A 201 2.85 8.56 -28.40
CA ARG A 201 3.89 9.61 -28.51
C ARG A 201 3.94 10.52 -27.29
N MET A 202 2.77 10.87 -26.74
CA MET A 202 2.71 11.67 -25.51
C MET A 202 3.36 10.92 -24.34
N ILE A 203 3.08 9.63 -24.20
CA ILE A 203 3.69 8.77 -23.18
C ILE A 203 5.22 8.72 -23.36
N ASP A 204 5.71 8.58 -24.60
CA ASP A 204 7.14 8.57 -24.88
C ASP A 204 7.82 9.89 -24.49
N LEU A 205 7.18 11.03 -24.76
CA LEU A 205 7.69 12.34 -24.34
C LEU A 205 7.80 12.45 -22.82
N VAL A 206 6.80 11.94 -22.08
CA VAL A 206 6.81 11.93 -20.61
C VAL A 206 7.93 11.02 -20.08
N ILE A 207 8.09 9.83 -20.65
CA ILE A 207 9.16 8.90 -20.25
C ILE A 207 10.53 9.55 -20.47
N ASN A 208 10.79 10.10 -21.66
CA ASN A 208 12.07 10.75 -21.96
C ASN A 208 12.33 11.93 -21.02
N ALA A 209 11.29 12.73 -20.70
CA ALA A 209 11.44 13.83 -19.76
C ALA A 209 11.79 13.37 -18.35
N ILE A 210 11.26 12.22 -17.89
CA ILE A 210 11.62 11.62 -16.60
C ILE A 210 13.09 11.18 -16.64
N ASP A 211 13.50 10.47 -17.68
CA ASP A 211 14.88 9.97 -17.82
C ASP A 211 15.90 11.13 -17.87
N ASP A 212 15.59 12.21 -18.58
CA ASP A 212 16.43 13.41 -18.64
C ASP A 212 16.57 14.08 -17.25
N GLN A 213 15.48 14.17 -16.48
CA GLN A 213 15.53 14.71 -15.13
C GLN A 213 16.31 13.81 -14.17
N GLN A 214 16.24 12.48 -14.34
CA GLN A 214 17.05 11.54 -13.55
C GLN A 214 18.55 11.76 -13.79
N ASN A 215 18.97 11.83 -15.05
CA ASN A 215 20.36 12.09 -15.41
C ASN A 215 20.86 13.41 -14.81
N ASN A 216 20.02 14.45 -14.83
CA ASN A 216 20.34 15.73 -14.22
C ASN A 216 20.51 15.63 -12.69
N VAL A 217 19.62 14.92 -12.00
CA VAL A 217 19.72 14.71 -10.54
C VAL A 217 20.97 13.91 -10.18
N GLU A 218 21.36 12.91 -10.98
CA GLU A 218 22.60 12.16 -10.79
C GLU A 218 23.83 13.05 -10.95
N SER A 219 23.90 13.84 -12.03
CA SER A 219 24.98 14.82 -12.22
C SER A 219 25.10 15.80 -11.05
N LEU A 220 23.98 16.35 -10.57
CA LEU A 220 23.98 17.28 -9.44
C LEU A 220 24.49 16.62 -8.15
N LYS A 221 24.18 15.34 -7.93
CA LYS A 221 24.71 14.59 -6.77
C LYS A 221 26.22 14.39 -6.87
N GLU A 222 26.74 14.11 -8.07
CA GLU A 222 28.18 14.00 -8.30
C GLU A 222 28.89 15.34 -8.06
N ASP A 223 28.34 16.44 -8.56
CA ASP A 223 28.87 17.78 -8.35
C ASP A 223 28.93 18.14 -6.86
N VAL A 224 27.83 17.92 -6.13
CA VAL A 224 27.78 18.17 -4.68
C VAL A 224 28.80 17.32 -3.93
N LYS A 225 28.99 16.06 -4.34
CA LYS A 225 29.99 15.19 -3.74
C LYS A 225 31.42 15.70 -4.00
N MET A 226 31.72 16.12 -5.23
CA MET A 226 33.02 16.69 -5.57
C MET A 226 33.34 17.96 -4.77
N ILE A 227 32.35 18.84 -4.57
CA ILE A 227 32.52 20.05 -3.75
C ILE A 227 32.83 19.67 -2.31
N ARG A 228 32.08 18.72 -1.73
CA ARG A 228 32.32 18.28 -0.34
C ARG A 228 33.70 17.65 -0.16
N ASP A 229 34.13 16.81 -1.10
CA ASP A 229 35.43 16.13 -1.05
C ASP A 229 36.61 17.11 -1.28
N GLN A 230 36.36 18.35 -1.75
CA GLN A 230 37.36 19.43 -1.85
C GLN A 230 37.46 20.29 -0.58
N GLU A 231 36.46 20.23 0.30
CA GLU A 231 36.42 20.99 1.56
C GLU A 231 36.98 20.21 2.77
N GLU A 232 37.20 18.89 2.63
CA GLU A 232 37.90 18.01 3.61
C GLU A 232 39.41 17.90 3.34
#